data_AF-A0A812QIW1-F1
#
_entry.id   AF-A0A812QIW1-F1
#
_cell.length_a   1.000
_cell.length_b   1.000
_cell.length_c   1.000
_cell.angle_alpha   90.00
_cell.angle_beta   90.00
_cell.angle_gamma   90.00
#
_symmetry.space_group_name_H-M   'P 1'
#
loop_
_entity.id
_entity.type
_entity.pdbx_description
1 polymer ?
#
loop_
_entity_poly.entity_id
_entity_poly.type
_entity_poly.pdbx_seq_one_letter_code
_entity_poly.pdbx_strand_id
1 'polypeptide(L)'
;MARSEPQSRGTSRGLRAALRSLLLLVLFGRSAAFEVPTNLNRGSAVAPGAPGRVSQLRPAEASWQGAATEAEDIPWSHGLRPLLLSLLLGLSAGLAGAKPALAADLENGQGIFLANCAACHAGGNNAVQPDKKLKKEALETYGMFDVERIKYQVTNGKNAMPAFGERLGPEDIEDVANYVIDQANKGWS
;
A
#
# COMPACT_ATOMS: atom_id res chain seq x y z
N MET A 1 50.02 38.44 -18.36
CA MET A 1 48.95 37.71 -17.67
C MET A 1 47.60 38.28 -18.10
N ALA A 2 46.89 37.57 -18.97
CA ALA A 2 45.44 37.67 -19.16
C ALA A 2 45.01 36.33 -19.76
N ARG A 3 44.18 35.60 -19.02
CA ARG A 3 43.85 34.19 -19.22
C ARG A 3 42.68 34.11 -20.20
N SER A 4 42.88 33.38 -21.30
CA SER A 4 41.86 33.07 -22.29
C SER A 4 40.93 31.95 -21.80
N GLU A 5 39.62 32.20 -21.80
CA GLU A 5 38.59 31.19 -21.54
C GLU A 5 38.13 30.55 -22.86
N PRO A 6 37.97 29.21 -22.93
CA PRO A 6 37.49 28.53 -24.13
C PRO A 6 35.94 28.44 -24.20
N GLN A 7 35.40 28.75 -25.38
CA GLN A 7 34.00 28.52 -25.77
C GLN A 7 33.71 27.01 -25.87
N SER A 8 32.75 26.49 -25.09
CA SER A 8 32.17 25.16 -25.31
C SER A 8 30.99 25.23 -26.28
N ARG A 9 31.18 24.68 -27.49
CA ARG A 9 30.14 24.42 -28.49
C ARG A 9 29.88 22.92 -28.55
N GLY A 10 28.61 22.54 -28.72
CA GLY A 10 28.14 21.17 -28.98
C GLY A 10 27.49 20.58 -27.72
N THR A 11 26.26 20.10 -27.71
CA THR A 11 25.59 19.26 -28.73
C THR A 11 24.06 19.29 -28.51
N SER A 12 23.32 20.14 -29.23
CA SER A 12 21.86 20.24 -29.12
C SER A 12 21.08 19.65 -30.30
N ARG A 13 21.70 18.76 -31.10
CA ARG A 13 21.10 18.25 -32.36
C ARG A 13 20.72 16.76 -32.38
N GLY A 14 20.75 16.04 -31.25
CA GLY A 14 20.49 14.60 -31.22
C GLY A 14 19.11 14.14 -30.73
N LEU A 15 18.38 14.95 -29.95
CA LEU A 15 17.21 14.45 -29.20
C LEU A 15 15.84 14.88 -29.76
N ARG A 16 15.79 15.34 -31.02
CA ARG A 16 14.53 15.66 -31.73
C ARG A 16 14.10 14.59 -32.74
N ALA A 17 14.76 13.43 -32.76
CA ALA A 17 14.52 12.34 -33.72
C ALA A 17 13.93 11.06 -33.12
N ALA A 18 13.58 11.03 -31.82
CA ALA A 18 12.97 9.86 -31.16
C ALA A 18 11.47 10.06 -30.83
N LEU A 19 10.82 11.03 -31.48
CA LEU A 19 9.42 11.41 -31.20
C LEU A 19 8.53 11.31 -32.45
N ARG A 20 8.61 10.21 -33.22
CA ARG A 20 7.77 10.01 -34.42
C ARG A 20 7.34 8.57 -34.76
N SER A 21 7.42 7.59 -33.84
CA SER A 21 7.05 6.19 -34.18
C SER A 21 6.18 5.44 -33.15
N LEU A 22 5.41 6.14 -32.30
CA LEU A 22 4.39 5.48 -31.48
C LEU A 22 3.03 6.19 -31.57
N LEU A 23 2.55 6.31 -32.80
CA LEU A 23 1.17 6.69 -33.12
C LEU A 23 0.62 5.62 -34.07
N LEU A 24 0.11 4.51 -33.53
CA LEU A 24 -0.80 3.54 -34.18
C LEU A 24 -1.07 2.34 -33.24
N LEU A 25 -1.91 2.53 -32.21
CA LEU A 25 -2.83 1.48 -31.72
C LEU A 25 -3.91 2.06 -30.79
N VAL A 26 -4.57 3.12 -31.25
CA VAL A 26 -5.91 3.48 -30.74
C VAL A 26 -6.90 2.87 -31.73
N LEU A 27 -8.00 2.31 -31.20
CA LEU A 27 -9.16 1.71 -31.88
C LEU A 27 -9.06 0.19 -32.10
N PHE A 28 -9.37 -0.62 -31.08
CA PHE A 28 -10.31 -1.76 -31.16
C PHE A 28 -10.45 -2.46 -29.80
N GLY A 29 -11.68 -2.64 -29.31
CA GLY A 29 -12.00 -3.46 -28.12
C GLY A 29 -13.13 -2.87 -27.28
N ARG A 30 -14.32 -2.62 -27.84
CA ARG A 30 -15.47 -3.54 -27.87
C ARG A 30 -15.93 -3.98 -26.48
N SER A 31 -16.96 -3.29 -26.00
CA SER A 31 -17.83 -3.64 -24.88
C SER A 31 -18.34 -5.08 -24.99
N ALA A 32 -18.22 -5.83 -23.90
CA ALA A 32 -19.03 -7.01 -23.65
C ALA A 32 -19.72 -6.78 -22.31
N ALA A 33 -21.05 -6.65 -22.37
CA ALA A 33 -21.92 -6.70 -21.21
C ALA A 33 -21.70 -8.06 -20.53
N PHE A 34 -21.35 -8.04 -19.25
CA PHE A 34 -21.25 -9.25 -18.43
C PHE A 34 -22.65 -9.57 -17.91
N GLU A 35 -23.22 -10.63 -18.48
CA GLU A 35 -24.55 -11.17 -18.16
C GLU A 35 -24.56 -11.80 -16.76
N VAL A 36 -25.65 -11.55 -16.02
CA VAL A 36 -25.93 -12.12 -14.70
C VAL A 36 -26.48 -13.55 -14.87
N PRO A 37 -25.82 -14.61 -14.37
CA PRO A 37 -26.42 -15.94 -14.40
C PRO A 37 -27.45 -16.08 -13.27
N THR A 38 -28.72 -16.19 -13.65
CA THR A 38 -29.80 -16.73 -12.80
C THR A 38 -30.26 -18.07 -13.38
N ASN A 39 -29.87 -19.18 -12.75
CA ASN A 39 -30.63 -20.43 -12.85
C ASN A 39 -30.24 -21.37 -11.71
N LEU A 40 -31.09 -21.50 -10.69
CA LEU A 40 -32.14 -22.53 -10.58
C LEU A 40 -31.64 -23.97 -10.59
N ASN A 41 -31.37 -24.44 -9.37
CA ASN A 41 -31.78 -25.71 -8.79
C ASN A 41 -32.55 -26.68 -9.72
N ARG A 42 -31.92 -27.82 -10.04
CA ARG A 42 -32.61 -29.05 -10.41
C ARG A 42 -32.00 -30.21 -9.63
N GLY A 43 -32.73 -30.63 -8.59
CA GLY A 43 -32.48 -31.91 -7.93
C GLY A 43 -32.69 -33.08 -8.90
N SER A 44 -31.92 -34.13 -8.70
CA SER A 44 -32.23 -35.45 -9.23
C SER A 44 -31.84 -36.50 -8.19
N ALA A 45 -32.74 -37.46 -8.04
CA ALA A 45 -32.83 -38.40 -6.96
C ALA A 45 -31.89 -39.61 -7.10
N VAL A 46 -31.41 -40.07 -5.93
CA VAL A 46 -31.29 -41.46 -5.43
C VAL A 46 -31.33 -42.63 -6.42
N ALA A 47 -30.33 -43.52 -6.32
CA ALA A 47 -30.53 -44.97 -6.22
C ALA A 47 -29.35 -45.68 -5.48
N PRO A 48 -29.59 -46.81 -4.77
CA PRO A 48 -28.62 -47.46 -3.85
C PRO A 48 -28.09 -48.84 -4.33
N GLY A 49 -27.05 -49.35 -3.64
CA GLY A 49 -26.56 -50.75 -3.66
C GLY A 49 -25.29 -50.96 -4.51
N ALA A 50 -24.24 -51.70 -4.11
CA ALA A 50 -24.10 -52.79 -3.16
C ALA A 50 -22.59 -52.99 -2.77
N PRO A 51 -22.25 -53.85 -1.78
CA PRO A 51 -20.96 -53.87 -1.09
C PRO A 51 -19.94 -54.86 -1.70
N GLY A 52 -18.64 -54.53 -1.59
CA GLY A 52 -17.58 -55.42 -2.08
C GLY A 52 -16.19 -55.14 -1.53
N ARG A 53 -15.79 -55.98 -0.56
CA ARG A 53 -14.42 -56.43 -0.26
C ARG A 53 -13.44 -55.43 0.36
N VAL A 54 -13.48 -55.38 1.68
CA VAL A 54 -12.32 -55.10 2.55
C VAL A 54 -11.22 -56.12 2.28
N SER A 55 -10.20 -55.74 1.51
CA SER A 55 -8.90 -56.39 1.55
C SER A 55 -8.23 -55.97 2.85
N GLN A 56 -8.28 -56.85 3.85
CA GLN A 56 -7.38 -56.82 5.00
C GLN A 56 -5.95 -56.94 4.49
N LEU A 57 -5.24 -55.80 4.39
CA LEU A 57 -3.79 -55.78 4.32
C LEU A 57 -3.28 -55.63 5.76
N ARG A 58 -2.49 -56.63 6.16
CA ARG A 58 -1.83 -56.79 7.45
C ARG A 58 -1.09 -55.52 7.87
N PRO A 59 -0.98 -55.25 9.18
CA PRO A 59 -0.07 -54.22 9.68
C PRO A 59 1.36 -54.65 9.32
N ALA A 60 2.01 -53.91 8.42
CA ALA A 60 3.45 -53.87 8.39
C ALA A 60 3.86 -53.02 9.60
N GLU A 61 4.16 -53.68 10.70
CA GLU A 61 4.89 -53.10 11.81
C GLU A 61 6.22 -52.56 11.24
N ALA A 62 6.25 -51.24 11.00
CA ALA A 62 7.49 -50.54 10.78
C ALA A 62 8.26 -50.59 12.10
N SER A 63 9.11 -51.60 12.23
CA SER A 63 10.17 -51.64 13.23
C SER A 63 11.12 -50.49 12.95
N TRP A 64 10.77 -49.31 13.42
CA TRP A 64 11.72 -48.20 13.60
C TRP A 64 12.67 -48.63 14.71
N GLN A 65 13.66 -49.43 14.34
CA GLN A 65 14.88 -49.58 15.12
C GLN A 65 15.51 -48.19 15.14
N GLY A 66 15.34 -47.49 16.26
CA GLY A 66 15.98 -46.22 16.50
C GLY A 66 17.48 -46.41 16.34
N ALA A 67 18.04 -45.82 15.28
CA ALA A 67 19.43 -45.44 15.28
C ALA A 67 19.57 -44.35 16.34
N ALA A 68 19.82 -44.78 17.58
CA ALA A 68 20.47 -43.94 18.56
C ALA A 68 21.85 -43.63 18.00
N THR A 69 21.93 -42.61 17.15
CA THR A 69 23.18 -41.93 16.90
C THR A 69 23.57 -41.33 18.24
N GLU A 70 24.43 -42.07 18.93
CA GLU A 70 25.53 -41.59 19.75
C GLU A 70 25.40 -40.09 19.99
N ALA A 71 24.67 -39.75 21.06
CA ALA A 71 24.68 -38.38 21.56
C ALA A 71 26.12 -38.12 21.99
N GLU A 72 26.87 -37.39 21.18
CA GLU A 72 28.16 -36.85 21.57
C GLU A 72 27.94 -36.05 22.86
N ASP A 73 28.52 -36.56 23.94
CA ASP A 73 28.43 -36.01 25.29
C ASP A 73 29.10 -34.65 25.34
N ILE A 74 28.37 -33.58 25.00
CA ILE A 74 28.86 -32.20 25.14
C ILE A 74 28.94 -31.89 26.65
N PRO A 75 30.15 -31.69 27.23
CA PRO A 75 30.28 -31.43 28.65
C PRO A 75 29.87 -29.99 28.95
N TRP A 76 28.96 -29.83 29.91
CA TRP A 76 28.77 -28.64 30.76
C TRP A 76 28.77 -27.26 30.10
N SER A 77 27.62 -26.85 29.57
CA SER A 77 27.25 -25.42 29.46
C SER A 77 25.86 -25.13 30.04
N HIS A 78 25.55 -25.70 31.22
CA HIS A 78 24.26 -25.48 31.91
C HIS A 78 24.06 -24.05 32.46
N GLY A 79 25.09 -23.19 32.44
CA GLY A 79 25.00 -21.82 32.99
C GLY A 79 24.39 -20.77 32.05
N LEU A 80 24.54 -20.92 30.72
CA LEU A 80 24.08 -19.92 29.74
C LEU A 80 22.98 -20.42 28.80
N ARG A 81 22.71 -21.72 28.75
CA ARG A 81 21.70 -22.35 27.86
C ARG A 81 20.25 -21.87 28.06
N PRO A 82 19.69 -21.80 29.28
CA PRO A 82 18.30 -21.35 29.44
C PRO A 82 18.14 -19.85 29.15
N LEU A 83 19.19 -19.05 29.36
CA LEU A 83 19.21 -17.63 29.00
C LEU A 83 19.30 -17.44 27.49
N LEU A 84 20.12 -18.25 26.78
CA LEU A 84 20.22 -18.19 25.33
C LEU A 84 18.90 -18.63 24.65
N LEU A 85 18.26 -19.70 25.15
CA LEU A 85 16.95 -20.16 24.66
C LEU A 85 15.83 -19.15 24.95
N SER A 86 15.81 -18.55 26.14
CA SER A 86 14.82 -17.51 26.49
C SER A 86 15.05 -16.21 25.70
N LEU A 87 16.31 -15.86 25.40
CA LEU A 87 16.63 -14.71 24.56
C LEU A 87 16.20 -14.94 23.11
N LEU A 88 16.39 -16.15 22.56
CA LEU A 88 15.94 -16.51 21.21
C LEU A 88 14.40 -16.55 21.08
N LEU A 89 13.69 -17.06 22.10
CA LEU A 89 12.21 -17.03 22.14
C LEU A 89 11.66 -15.61 22.38
N GLY A 90 12.29 -14.82 23.24
CA GLY A 90 11.92 -13.43 23.49
C GLY A 90 12.14 -12.53 22.28
N LEU A 91 13.22 -12.76 21.53
CA LEU A 91 13.55 -11.99 20.32
C LEU A 91 12.58 -12.30 19.17
N SER A 92 12.07 -13.52 19.06
CA SER A 92 11.07 -13.88 18.03
C SER A 92 9.67 -13.31 18.31
N ALA A 93 9.29 -13.12 19.57
CA ALA A 93 8.02 -12.48 19.93
C ALA A 93 8.00 -10.96 19.69
N GLY A 94 9.17 -10.30 19.68
CA GLY A 94 9.27 -8.84 19.49
C GLY A 94 8.92 -8.35 18.09
N LEU A 95 9.10 -9.16 17.04
CA LEU A 95 8.85 -8.76 15.66
C LEU A 95 7.38 -8.89 15.21
N ALA A 96 6.54 -9.59 15.96
CA ALA A 96 5.13 -9.82 15.58
C ALA A 96 4.19 -8.66 15.95
N GLY A 97 4.63 -7.72 16.80
CA GLY A 97 3.82 -6.61 17.29
C GLY A 97 3.97 -5.29 16.53
N ALA A 98 4.88 -5.21 15.56
CA ALA A 98 5.03 -4.01 14.74
C ALA A 98 3.82 -3.90 13.80
N LYS A 99 2.89 -2.99 14.12
CA LYS A 99 1.88 -2.58 13.15
C LYS A 99 2.63 -2.00 11.95
N PRO A 100 2.44 -2.53 10.72
CA PRO A 100 3.02 -1.89 9.56
C PRO A 100 2.52 -0.45 9.53
N ALA A 101 3.44 0.51 9.48
CA ALA A 101 3.07 1.85 9.04
C ALA A 101 2.65 1.67 7.58
N LEU A 102 1.33 1.64 7.33
CA LEU A 102 0.87 1.73 5.95
C LEU A 102 1.33 3.09 5.44
N ALA A 103 2.19 3.07 4.41
CA ALA A 103 2.47 4.27 3.67
C ALA A 103 1.17 4.73 3.02
N ALA A 104 0.88 6.03 3.08
CA ALA A 104 -0.30 6.59 2.46
C ALA A 104 -0.33 6.34 0.95
N ASP A 105 -1.50 6.02 0.43
CA ASP A 105 -1.76 5.86 -1.00
C ASP A 105 -2.08 7.23 -1.61
N LEU A 106 -1.09 7.83 -2.27
CA LEU A 106 -1.24 9.14 -2.90
C LEU A 106 -2.20 9.12 -4.10
N GLU A 107 -2.33 7.98 -4.77
CA GLU A 107 -3.24 7.81 -5.91
C GLU A 107 -4.70 7.83 -5.42
N ASN A 108 -4.99 7.10 -4.33
CA ASN A 108 -6.28 7.16 -3.64
C ASN A 108 -6.54 8.56 -3.09
N GLY A 109 -5.55 9.16 -2.42
CA GLY A 109 -5.61 10.51 -1.87
C GLY A 109 -5.94 11.56 -2.93
N GLN A 110 -5.40 11.43 -4.14
CA GLN A 110 -5.74 12.27 -5.28
C GLN A 110 -7.21 12.11 -5.69
N GLY A 111 -7.69 10.87 -5.80
CA GLY A 111 -9.08 10.57 -6.14
C GLY A 111 -10.06 11.20 -5.12
N ILE A 112 -9.77 11.03 -3.83
CA ILE A 112 -10.54 11.62 -2.74
C ILE A 112 -10.51 13.15 -2.80
N PHE A 113 -9.34 13.73 -3.04
CA PHE A 113 -9.18 15.19 -3.14
C PHE A 113 -10.04 15.76 -4.27
N LEU A 114 -10.01 15.13 -5.45
CA LEU A 114 -10.81 15.56 -6.60
C LEU A 114 -12.32 15.45 -6.33
N ALA A 115 -12.75 14.39 -5.66
CA ALA A 115 -14.16 14.16 -5.36
C ALA A 115 -14.71 15.08 -4.26
N ASN A 116 -13.89 15.48 -3.28
CA ASN A 116 -14.39 16.12 -2.05
C ASN A 116 -13.83 17.51 -1.78
N CYS A 117 -12.60 17.79 -2.21
CA CYS A 117 -11.84 18.97 -1.77
C CYS A 117 -11.65 19.99 -2.90
N ALA A 118 -11.50 19.52 -4.14
CA ALA A 118 -11.13 20.35 -5.29
C ALA A 118 -12.14 21.47 -5.59
N ALA A 119 -13.42 21.29 -5.26
CA ALA A 119 -14.44 22.32 -5.46
C ALA A 119 -14.07 23.66 -4.80
N CYS A 120 -13.42 23.62 -3.63
CA CYS A 120 -12.92 24.81 -2.95
C CYS A 120 -11.41 24.99 -3.10
N HIS A 121 -10.67 23.90 -3.24
CA HIS A 121 -9.21 23.88 -3.13
C HIS A 121 -8.44 23.58 -4.43
N ALA A 122 -9.06 23.74 -5.59
CA ALA A 122 -8.41 23.49 -6.89
C ALA A 122 -7.07 24.23 -7.02
N GLY A 123 -6.03 23.50 -7.45
CA GLY A 123 -4.67 24.03 -7.61
C GLY A 123 -4.08 24.60 -6.32
N GLY A 124 -4.49 24.07 -5.16
CA GLY A 124 -4.03 24.50 -3.85
C GLY A 124 -4.57 25.85 -3.39
N ASN A 125 -5.54 26.42 -4.11
CA ASN A 125 -6.17 27.69 -3.71
C ASN A 125 -7.26 27.45 -2.65
N ASN A 126 -8.01 28.50 -2.33
CA ASN A 126 -9.22 28.40 -1.51
C ASN A 126 -10.24 29.43 -2.02
N ALA A 127 -11.32 28.93 -2.62
CA ALA A 127 -12.37 29.75 -3.21
C ALA A 127 -13.23 30.49 -2.16
N VAL A 128 -13.25 30.01 -0.91
CA VAL A 128 -14.08 30.56 0.17
C VAL A 128 -13.29 31.55 1.02
N GLN A 129 -12.05 31.19 1.39
CA GLN A 129 -11.18 32.03 2.20
C GLN A 129 -9.79 32.15 1.55
N PRO A 130 -9.54 33.20 0.74
CA PRO A 130 -8.35 33.32 -0.10
C PRO A 130 -7.02 33.22 0.63
N ASP A 131 -6.96 33.60 1.92
CA ASP A 131 -5.73 33.52 2.72
C ASP A 131 -5.42 32.11 3.23
N LYS A 132 -6.40 31.18 3.23
CA LYS A 132 -6.28 29.82 3.77
C LYS A 132 -6.07 28.80 2.65
N LYS A 133 -5.00 28.99 1.89
CA LYS A 133 -4.59 28.13 0.77
C LYS A 133 -3.89 26.87 1.27
N LEU A 134 -3.79 25.86 0.39
CA LEU A 134 -3.03 24.63 0.62
C LEU A 134 -1.60 24.70 0.04
N LYS A 135 -1.12 25.91 -0.27
CA LYS A 135 0.27 26.12 -0.68
C LYS A 135 1.19 26.03 0.52
N LYS A 136 2.41 25.53 0.31
CA LYS A 136 3.37 25.26 1.38
C LYS A 136 3.59 26.45 2.30
N GLU A 137 3.80 27.64 1.74
CA GLU A 137 4.09 28.85 2.51
C GLU A 137 2.91 29.23 3.43
N ALA A 138 1.67 29.07 2.94
CA ALA A 138 0.47 29.33 3.73
C ALA A 138 0.29 28.27 4.82
N LEU A 139 0.48 27.00 4.49
CA LEU A 139 0.42 25.91 5.45
C LEU A 139 1.46 26.09 6.56
N GLU A 140 2.71 26.42 6.24
CA GLU A 140 3.75 26.70 7.24
C GLU A 140 3.40 27.92 8.11
N THR A 141 2.94 29.02 7.51
CA THR A 141 2.52 30.24 8.23
C THR A 141 1.44 29.96 9.27
N TYR A 142 0.49 29.08 8.96
CA TYR A 142 -0.57 28.70 9.89
C TYR A 142 -0.25 27.43 10.69
N GLY A 143 0.98 26.92 10.59
CA GLY A 143 1.42 25.69 11.23
C GLY A 143 0.64 24.45 10.77
N MET A 144 0.00 24.47 9.61
CA MET A 144 -0.77 23.36 9.03
C MET A 144 0.06 22.47 8.10
N PHE A 145 1.36 22.74 7.90
CA PHE A 145 2.25 21.88 7.13
C PHE A 145 2.68 20.65 7.95
N ASP A 146 1.69 19.87 8.37
CA ASP A 146 1.80 18.68 9.20
C ASP A 146 0.62 17.75 8.89
N VAL A 147 0.90 16.47 8.64
CA VAL A 147 -0.11 15.50 8.21
C VAL A 147 -1.21 15.33 9.27
N GLU A 148 -0.85 15.24 10.55
CA GLU A 148 -1.81 15.03 11.62
C GLU A 148 -2.75 16.22 11.82
N ARG A 149 -2.24 17.45 11.66
CA ARG A 149 -3.10 18.64 11.69
C ARG A 149 -4.05 18.71 10.50
N ILE A 150 -3.60 18.32 9.31
CA ILE A 150 -4.48 18.25 8.14
C ILE A 150 -5.53 17.17 8.34
N LYS A 151 -5.16 15.97 8.80
CA LYS A 151 -6.10 14.89 9.16
C LYS A 151 -7.14 15.41 10.14
N TYR A 152 -6.71 16.04 11.24
CA TYR A 152 -7.62 16.62 12.23
C TYR A 152 -8.60 17.63 11.60
N GLN A 153 -8.10 18.52 10.73
CA GLN A 153 -8.90 19.55 10.07
C GLN A 153 -9.89 18.96 9.05
N VAL A 154 -9.52 17.89 8.34
CA VAL A 154 -10.40 17.16 7.42
C VAL A 154 -11.48 16.40 8.20
N THR A 155 -11.09 15.71 9.26
CA THR A 155 -12.02 14.95 10.12
C THR A 155 -13.08 15.87 10.72
N ASN A 156 -12.67 16.99 11.31
CA ASN A 156 -13.55 17.84 12.11
C ASN A 156 -14.14 19.04 11.37
N GLY A 157 -13.61 19.40 10.19
CA GLY A 157 -13.97 20.64 9.51
C GLY A 157 -13.60 21.89 10.32
N LYS A 158 -13.87 23.07 9.77
CA LYS A 158 -13.72 24.36 10.47
C LYS A 158 -14.40 25.48 9.68
N ASN A 159 -15.23 26.27 10.37
CA ASN A 159 -15.97 27.37 9.76
C ASN A 159 -16.77 26.87 8.53
N ALA A 160 -16.46 27.38 7.34
CA ALA A 160 -17.10 27.00 6.09
C ALA A 160 -16.59 25.67 5.49
N MET A 161 -15.49 25.10 6.00
CA MET A 161 -15.01 23.78 5.59
C MET A 161 -15.81 22.71 6.32
N PRO A 162 -16.56 21.83 5.62
CA PRO A 162 -17.35 20.77 6.25
C PRO A 162 -16.46 19.71 6.91
N ALA A 163 -17.01 19.00 7.88
CA ALA A 163 -16.39 17.83 8.48
C ALA A 163 -16.54 16.60 7.57
N PHE A 164 -15.48 15.81 7.42
CA PHE A 164 -15.48 14.60 6.59
C PHE A 164 -15.34 13.30 7.40
N GLY A 165 -15.15 13.38 8.72
CA GLY A 165 -14.94 12.19 9.57
C GLY A 165 -16.08 11.16 9.57
N GLU A 166 -17.30 11.57 9.23
CA GLU A 166 -18.45 10.65 9.09
C GLU A 166 -18.61 10.08 7.68
N ARG A 167 -17.88 10.63 6.69
CA ARG A 167 -18.02 10.33 5.27
C ARG A 167 -16.83 9.60 4.68
N LEU A 168 -15.64 9.80 5.26
CA LEU A 168 -14.38 9.20 4.83
C LEU A 168 -13.83 8.32 5.94
N GLY A 169 -13.25 7.19 5.57
CA GLY A 169 -12.55 6.32 6.50
C GLY A 169 -11.27 6.97 7.03
N PRO A 170 -10.70 6.47 8.15
CA PRO A 170 -9.44 6.98 8.68
C PRO A 170 -8.28 6.81 7.69
N GLU A 171 -8.24 5.72 6.92
CA GLU A 171 -7.28 5.53 5.84
C GLU A 171 -7.43 6.58 4.71
N ASP A 172 -8.65 6.83 4.24
CA ASP A 172 -8.92 7.83 3.20
C ASP A 172 -8.50 9.25 3.64
N ILE A 173 -8.72 9.57 4.92
CA ILE A 173 -8.32 10.86 5.50
C ILE A 173 -6.79 10.96 5.59
N GLU A 174 -6.11 9.86 5.88
CA GLU A 174 -4.66 9.81 5.88
C GLU A 174 -4.09 9.97 4.47
N ASP A 175 -4.67 9.29 3.49
CA ASP A 175 -4.27 9.36 2.08
C ASP A 175 -4.43 10.78 1.52
N VAL A 176 -5.58 11.42 1.73
CA VAL A 176 -5.82 12.78 1.25
C VAL A 176 -4.94 13.81 1.96
N ALA A 177 -4.65 13.62 3.26
CA ALA A 177 -3.76 14.53 3.99
C ALA A 177 -2.32 14.46 3.47
N ASN A 178 -1.82 13.24 3.21
CA ASN A 178 -0.51 13.05 2.61
C ASN A 178 -0.46 13.56 1.17
N TYR A 179 -1.51 13.36 0.38
CA TYR A 179 -1.64 13.95 -0.95
C TYR A 179 -1.53 15.48 -0.91
N VAL A 180 -2.19 16.16 0.04
CA VAL A 180 -2.09 17.62 0.18
C VAL A 180 -0.65 18.07 0.51
N ILE A 181 0.05 17.36 1.40
CA ILE A 181 1.46 17.67 1.72
C ILE A 181 2.37 17.43 0.51
N ASP A 182 2.18 16.34 -0.22
CA ASP A 182 2.90 16.03 -1.46
C ASP A 182 2.69 17.12 -2.52
N GLN A 183 1.44 17.51 -2.77
CA GLN A 183 1.12 18.59 -3.71
C GLN A 183 1.68 19.94 -3.27
N ALA A 184 1.64 20.25 -1.97
CA ALA A 184 2.24 21.46 -1.42
C ALA A 184 3.76 21.49 -1.65
N ASN A 185 4.47 20.36 -1.48
CA ASN A 185 5.89 20.25 -1.79
C ASN A 185 6.19 20.41 -3.29
N LYS A 186 5.30 19.93 -4.16
CA LYS A 186 5.38 20.08 -5.63
C LYS A 186 4.88 21.45 -6.12
N GLY A 187 4.42 22.32 -5.22
CA GLY A 187 3.88 23.63 -5.57
C GLY A 187 2.58 23.59 -6.37
N TRP A 188 1.82 22.48 -6.30
CA TRP A 188 0.59 22.25 -7.06
C TRP A 188 0.79 22.31 -8.59
N SER A 189 1.88 21.71 -9.06
CA SER A 189 2.26 21.62 -10.49
C SER A 189 2.30 20.20 -11.03
#